data_AF-A0A3D0Z2T4-F1
#
_entry.id   AF-A0A3D0Z2T4-F1
#
_cell.length_a   1.000
_cell.length_b   1.000
_cell.length_c   1.000
_cell.angle_alpha   90.00
_cell.angle_beta   90.00
_cell.angle_gamma   90.00
#
_symmetry.space_group_name_H-M   'P 1'
#
loop_
_entity.id
_entity.type
_entity.pdbx_description
1 polymer ?
#
loop_
_entity_poly.entity_id
_entity_poly.type
_entity_poly.pdbx_seq_one_letter_code
_entity_poly.pdbx_strand_id
1 'polypeptide(L)'
;MTKRKRILKIVHRVGALLLAITLLTMPVFATNYGERASNWILDQIFPIVLIVFVVSLITLFFKRNYTGLAITFIVGILVLFVANNPDNMVNIGENIFKAIFN
;
A
#
# COMPACT_ATOMS: atom_id res chain seq x y z
N MET A 1 -3.53 14.51 26.80
CA MET A 1 -3.16 13.57 25.69
C MET A 1 -1.77 13.00 25.94
N THR A 2 -1.64 11.68 26.10
CA THR A 2 -0.35 11.01 26.42
C THR A 2 0.65 11.10 25.26
N LYS A 3 1.97 11.12 25.54
CA LYS A 3 3.04 11.19 24.52
C LYS A 3 2.87 10.14 23.41
N ARG A 4 2.49 8.91 23.77
CA ARG A 4 2.16 7.81 22.83
C ARG A 4 1.03 8.16 21.84
N LYS A 5 -0.04 8.81 22.30
CA LYS A 5 -1.15 9.24 21.43
C LYS A 5 -0.74 10.37 20.47
N ARG A 6 0.22 11.23 20.84
CA ARG A 6 0.80 12.25 19.94
C ARG A 6 1.60 11.59 18.81
N ILE A 7 2.49 10.66 19.16
CA ILE A 7 3.34 9.95 18.17
C ILE A 7 2.48 9.18 17.17
N LEU A 8 1.48 8.42 17.65
CA LEU A 8 0.57 7.70 16.75
C LEU A 8 -0.15 8.63 15.77
N LYS A 9 -0.64 9.79 16.23
CA LYS A 9 -1.26 10.78 15.33
C LYS A 9 -0.29 11.29 14.26
N ILE A 10 0.97 11.51 14.62
CA ILE A 10 2.01 11.95 13.68
C ILE A 10 2.26 10.85 12.65
N VAL A 11 2.43 9.60 13.08
CA VAL A 11 2.64 8.44 12.18
C VAL A 11 1.51 8.30 11.17
N HIS A 12 0.26 8.41 11.61
CA HIS A 12 -0.89 8.32 10.69
C HIS A 12 -0.94 9.52 9.73
N ARG A 13 -0.64 10.73 10.20
CA ARG A 13 -0.62 11.94 9.36
C ARG A 13 0.48 11.89 8.31
N VAL A 14 1.68 11.46 8.70
CA VAL A 14 2.81 11.29 7.77
C VAL A 14 2.52 10.18 6.78
N GLY A 15 1.99 9.03 7.23
CA GLY A 15 1.56 7.94 6.35
C GLY A 15 0.49 8.39 5.34
N ALA A 16 -0.51 9.14 5.79
CA ALA A 16 -1.56 9.69 4.91
C ALA A 16 -1.00 10.70 3.89
N LEU A 17 -0.02 11.53 4.29
CA LEU A 17 0.66 12.44 3.38
C LEU A 17 1.47 11.70 2.32
N LEU A 18 2.23 10.68 2.69
CA LEU A 18 2.99 9.86 1.75
C LEU A 18 2.07 9.15 0.76
N LEU A 19 0.94 8.62 1.23
CA LEU A 19 -0.09 8.03 0.38
C LEU A 19 -0.69 9.06 -0.60
N ALA A 20 -1.02 10.25 -0.12
CA ALA A 20 -1.54 11.33 -0.96
C ALA A 20 -0.54 11.72 -2.07
N ILE A 21 0.76 11.79 -1.75
CA ILE A 21 1.80 12.08 -2.75
C ILE A 21 1.82 11.01 -3.84
N THR A 22 1.79 9.71 -3.48
CA THR A 22 1.78 8.63 -4.48
C THR A 22 0.60 8.75 -5.44
N LEU A 23 -0.59 9.10 -4.93
CA LEU A 23 -1.81 9.24 -5.74
C LEU A 23 -1.84 10.48 -6.64
N LEU A 24 -1.07 11.53 -6.31
CA LEU A 24 -1.04 12.79 -7.06
C LEU A 24 0.00 12.81 -8.20
N THR A 25 0.81 11.76 -8.35
CA THR A 25 1.93 11.70 -9.33
C THR A 25 1.52 11.34 -10.76
N MET A 26 0.22 11.23 -11.04
CA MET A 26 -0.25 10.77 -12.36
C MET A 26 0.18 11.73 -13.49
N PRO A 27 0.85 11.24 -14.55
CA PRO A 27 1.22 12.09 -15.67
C PRO A 27 -0.02 12.48 -16.49
N VAL A 28 -0.49 13.72 -16.34
CA VAL A 28 -1.73 14.25 -16.94
C VAL A 28 -1.60 14.53 -18.45
N PHE A 29 -0.38 14.59 -18.99
CA PHE A 29 -0.12 14.93 -20.39
C PHE A 29 0.40 13.72 -21.18
N ALA A 30 -0.49 12.93 -21.80
CA ALA A 30 -0.10 11.82 -22.66
C ALA A 30 -1.08 11.58 -23.81
N THR A 31 -0.53 11.34 -25.02
CA THR A 31 -1.28 11.00 -26.24
C THR A 31 -2.05 9.67 -26.13
N ASN A 32 -1.54 8.72 -25.32
CA ASN A 32 -2.18 7.44 -24.97
C ASN A 32 -2.49 7.38 -23.47
N TYR A 33 -3.49 8.15 -23.04
CA TYR A 33 -3.84 8.30 -21.62
C TYR A 33 -4.19 6.97 -20.93
N GLY A 34 -4.96 6.09 -21.58
CA GLY A 34 -5.42 4.84 -20.97
C GLY A 34 -4.30 3.85 -20.63
N GLU A 35 -3.41 3.58 -21.58
CA GLU A 35 -2.26 2.69 -21.39
C GLU A 35 -1.31 3.22 -20.32
N ARG A 36 -1.04 4.53 -20.33
CA ARG A 36 -0.18 5.16 -19.32
C ARG A 36 -0.80 5.24 -17.94
N ALA A 37 -2.12 5.43 -17.84
CA ALA A 37 -2.82 5.39 -16.57
C ALA A 37 -2.78 3.99 -15.95
N SER A 38 -2.95 2.94 -16.76
CA SER A 38 -2.83 1.54 -16.32
C SER A 38 -1.43 1.23 -15.79
N ASN A 39 -0.39 1.57 -16.55
CA ASN A 39 1.00 1.36 -16.13
C ASN A 39 1.34 2.18 -14.88
N TRP A 40 0.87 3.43 -14.81
CA TRP A 40 1.05 4.26 -13.63
C TRP A 40 0.38 3.64 -12.38
N ILE A 41 -0.84 3.12 -12.49
CA ILE A 41 -1.50 2.44 -11.36
C ILE A 41 -0.66 1.25 -10.90
N LEU A 42 -0.17 0.42 -11.83
CA LEU A 42 0.69 -0.73 -11.51
C LEU A 42 1.96 -0.29 -10.78
N ASP A 43 2.61 0.78 -11.25
CA ASP A 43 3.80 1.36 -10.62
C ASP A 43 3.53 1.90 -9.21
N GLN A 44 2.30 2.35 -8.92
CA GLN A 44 1.92 2.84 -7.60
C GLN A 44 1.61 1.73 -6.58
N ILE A 45 1.32 0.49 -6.98
CA ILE A 45 0.85 -0.52 -6.02
C ILE A 45 1.93 -0.87 -4.99
N PHE A 46 3.16 -1.12 -5.42
CA PHE A 46 4.27 -1.43 -4.52
C PHE A 46 4.53 -0.33 -3.46
N PRO A 47 4.74 0.95 -3.84
CA PRO A 47 4.98 2.00 -2.84
C PRO A 47 3.78 2.22 -1.91
N ILE A 48 2.54 2.09 -2.39
CA ILE A 48 1.33 2.19 -1.56
C ILE A 48 1.32 1.08 -0.50
N VAL A 49 1.51 -0.18 -0.91
CA VAL A 49 1.55 -1.34 -0.02
C VAL A 49 2.66 -1.19 1.03
N LEU A 50 3.84 -0.71 0.61
CA LEU A 50 4.97 -0.46 1.50
C LEU A 50 4.66 0.58 2.58
N ILE A 51 4.06 1.71 2.20
CA ILE A 51 3.68 2.78 3.15
C ILE A 51 2.68 2.23 4.18
N VAL A 52 1.64 1.53 3.73
CA VAL A 52 0.63 0.93 4.61
C VAL A 52 1.26 -0.09 5.56
N PHE A 53 2.17 -0.92 5.06
CA PHE A 53 2.88 -1.91 5.86
C PHE A 53 3.72 -1.26 6.97
N VAL A 54 4.53 -0.25 6.63
CA VAL A 54 5.38 0.46 7.59
C VAL A 54 4.55 1.18 8.66
N VAL A 55 3.49 1.88 8.26
CA VAL A 55 2.56 2.56 9.18
C VAL A 55 1.89 1.56 10.14
N SER A 56 1.51 0.39 9.63
CA SER A 56 0.89 -0.68 10.41
C SER A 56 1.86 -1.25 11.46
N LEU A 57 3.10 -1.55 11.07
CA LEU A 57 4.14 -2.04 11.98
C LEU A 57 4.45 -1.05 13.09
N ILE A 58 4.68 0.22 12.75
CA ILE A 58 4.94 1.28 13.73
C ILE A 58 3.77 1.40 14.71
N THR A 59 2.54 1.38 14.19
CA THR A 59 1.32 1.47 15.01
C THR A 59 1.21 0.29 15.99
N LEU A 60 1.47 -0.94 15.54
CA LEU A 60 1.41 -2.13 16.38
C LEU A 60 2.53 -2.17 17.43
N PHE A 61 3.73 -1.74 17.05
CA PHE A 61 4.87 -1.62 17.97
C PHE A 61 4.56 -0.64 19.11
N PHE A 62 4.08 0.57 18.79
CA PHE A 62 3.63 1.52 19.81
C PHE A 62 2.41 1.02 20.57
N LYS A 63 1.62 0.10 19.99
CA LYS A 63 0.50 -0.54 20.70
C LYS A 63 0.93 -1.61 21.71
N ARG A 64 2.21 -2.03 21.69
CA ARG A 64 2.72 -3.21 22.41
C ARG A 64 1.97 -4.51 22.04
N ASN A 65 1.41 -4.56 20.83
CA ASN A 65 0.75 -5.75 20.32
C ASN A 65 1.76 -6.59 19.52
N TYR A 66 2.60 -7.34 20.23
CA TYR A 66 3.68 -8.11 19.60
C TYR A 66 3.18 -9.27 18.74
N THR A 67 2.08 -9.93 19.14
CA THR A 67 1.44 -10.98 18.33
C THR A 67 0.95 -10.42 17.00
N GLY A 68 0.24 -9.29 17.03
CA GLY A 68 -0.20 -8.62 15.82
C GLY A 68 0.97 -8.15 14.96
N LEU A 69 2.07 -7.68 15.58
CA LEU A 69 3.27 -7.27 14.87
C LEU A 69 3.93 -8.44 14.12
N ALA A 70 4.08 -9.61 14.76
CA ALA A 70 4.66 -10.79 14.13
C ALA A 70 3.82 -11.28 12.93
N ILE A 71 2.50 -11.36 13.10
CA ILE A 71 1.59 -11.75 12.01
C ILE A 71 1.66 -10.74 10.86
N THR A 72 1.57 -9.45 11.18
CA THR A 72 1.65 -8.39 10.16
C THR A 72 2.97 -8.44 9.43
N PHE A 73 4.08 -8.70 10.12
CA PHE A 73 5.40 -8.81 9.51
C PHE A 73 5.48 -9.94 8.48
N ILE A 74 5.02 -11.14 8.84
CA ILE A 74 5.01 -12.32 7.94
C ILE A 74 4.09 -12.06 6.73
N VAL A 75 2.85 -11.65 6.99
CA VAL A 75 1.86 -11.39 5.93
C VAL A 75 2.32 -10.24 5.04
N GLY A 76 2.85 -9.17 5.62
CA GLY A 76 3.30 -8.00 4.88
C GLY A 76 4.49 -8.26 3.98
N ILE A 77 5.43 -9.12 4.39
CA ILE A 77 6.52 -9.56 3.51
C ILE A 77 5.97 -10.34 2.31
N LEU A 78 5.01 -11.25 2.52
CA LEU A 78 4.37 -11.98 1.42
C LEU A 78 3.64 -11.04 0.47
N VAL A 79 2.87 -10.09 0.99
CA VAL A 79 2.15 -9.11 0.17
C VAL A 79 3.12 -8.20 -0.59
N LEU A 80 4.23 -7.79 0.03
CA LEU A 80 5.28 -7.00 -0.65
C LEU A 80 5.97 -7.80 -1.76
N PHE A 81 6.23 -9.08 -1.55
CA PHE A 81 6.81 -9.96 -2.57
C PHE A 81 5.90 -10.10 -3.79
N VAL A 82 4.59 -10.19 -3.56
CA VAL A 82 3.59 -10.21 -4.63
C VAL A 82 3.51 -8.85 -5.32
N ALA A 83 3.46 -7.75 -4.56
CA ALA A 83 3.32 -6.39 -5.09
C ALA A 83 4.55 -5.92 -5.89
N ASN A 84 5.72 -6.49 -5.64
CA ASN A 84 6.95 -6.17 -6.40
C ASN A 84 6.96 -6.76 -7.82
N ASN A 85 6.02 -7.67 -8.13
CA ASN A 85 5.90 -8.29 -9.44
C ASN A 85 4.59 -7.85 -10.11
N PRO A 86 4.63 -6.96 -11.12
CA PRO A 86 3.42 -6.43 -11.76
C PRO A 86 2.54 -7.53 -12.39
N ASP A 87 3.14 -8.59 -12.93
CA ASP A 87 2.42 -9.72 -13.53
C ASP A 87 1.52 -10.45 -12.52
N ASN A 88 1.97 -10.57 -11.27
CA ASN A 88 1.16 -11.18 -10.21
C ASN A 88 -0.07 -10.32 -9.89
N MET A 89 0.05 -9.01 -9.96
CA MET A 89 -1.03 -8.06 -9.68
C MET A 89 -2.08 -8.09 -10.78
N VAL A 90 -1.64 -8.17 -12.05
CA VAL A 90 -2.54 -8.35 -13.21
C VAL A 90 -3.29 -9.67 -13.10
N ASN A 91 -2.59 -10.77 -12.80
CA ASN A 91 -3.21 -12.10 -12.62
C ASN A 91 -4.22 -12.13 -11.48
N ILE A 92 -3.95 -11.46 -10.36
CA ILE A 92 -4.91 -11.32 -9.25
C ILE A 92 -6.15 -10.54 -9.72
N GLY A 93 -5.95 -9.43 -10.44
CA GLY A 93 -7.04 -8.64 -11.01
C GLY A 93 -7.92 -9.45 -11.95
N GLU A 94 -7.32 -10.24 -12.85
CA GLU A 94 -8.05 -11.13 -13.76
C GLU A 94 -8.82 -12.22 -13.02
N ASN A 95 -8.23 -12.82 -11.98
CA ASN A 95 -8.89 -13.86 -11.19
C ASN A 95 -10.09 -13.31 -10.41
N ILE A 96 -9.98 -12.09 -9.87
CA ILE A 96 -11.10 -11.40 -9.23
C ILE A 96 -12.19 -11.07 -10.25
N PHE A 97 -11.81 -10.54 -11.42
CA PHE A 97 -12.76 -10.22 -12.48
C PHE A 97 -13.54 -11.47 -12.93
N LYS A 98 -12.83 -12.57 -13.18
CA LYS A 98 -13.44 -13.86 -13.52
C LYS A 98 -14.34 -14.38 -12.39
N ALA A 99 -13.99 -14.20 -11.12
CA ALA A 99 -14.82 -14.67 -10.02
C ALA A 99 -16.12 -13.86 -9.80
N ILE A 100 -16.15 -12.59 -10.25
CA ILE A 100 -17.30 -11.69 -10.07
C ILE A 100 -18.21 -11.68 -11.31
N PHE A 101 -17.63 -11.73 -12.51
CA PHE A 101 -18.33 -11.50 -13.77
C PHE A 101 -18.50 -12.77 -14.63
N ASN A 102 -18.01 -13.91 -14.18
CA ASN A 102 -18.19 -15.22 -14.82
C ASN A 102 -18.90 -16.18 -13.86
#